data_AF-A0A231HFX7-F1
#
_entry.id   AF-A0A231HFX7-F1
#
_cell.length_a   1.000
_cell.length_b   1.000
_cell.length_c   1.000
_cell.angle_alpha   90.00
_cell.angle_beta   90.00
_cell.angle_gamma   90.00
#
_symmetry.space_group_name_H-M   'P 1'
#
loop_
_entity.id
_entity.type
_entity.pdbx_description
1 polymer ?
#
loop_
_entity_poly.entity_id
_entity_poly.type
_entity_poly.pdbx_seq_one_letter_code
_entity_poly.pdbx_strand_id
1 'polypeptide(L)'
;MAATELEPAKSAGVVTKVDPAEVPSAAWGWSGESRRTFRIAGWVVVVILLAMLFENQQGHTSGTGYTGYIFLIGFAVALAAILIRDSIIQRKPR
;
A
#
# COMPACT_ATOMS: atom_id res chain seq x y z
N MET A 1 10.05 -18.36 -37.10
CA MET A 1 10.76 -17.85 -35.91
C MET A 1 10.07 -16.56 -35.51
N ALA A 2 9.48 -16.49 -34.32
CA ALA A 2 8.85 -15.27 -33.83
C ALA A 2 9.93 -14.21 -33.57
N ALA A 3 9.69 -12.97 -34.02
CA ALA A 3 10.60 -11.86 -33.77
C ALA A 3 10.75 -11.66 -32.25
N THR A 4 11.96 -11.84 -31.73
CA THR A 4 12.30 -11.63 -30.31
C THR A 4 12.55 -10.17 -29.96
N GLU A 5 12.60 -9.30 -30.97
CA GLU A 5 12.82 -7.87 -30.82
C GLU A 5 11.47 -7.17 -30.68
N LEU A 6 11.04 -6.92 -29.43
CA LEU A 6 9.93 -6.01 -29.16
C LEU A 6 10.47 -4.58 -29.27
N GLU A 7 9.77 -3.68 -29.97
CA GLU A 7 10.11 -2.26 -29.97
C GLU A 7 9.65 -1.60 -28.65
N PRO A 8 10.54 -0.86 -27.94
CA PRO A 8 10.15 -0.07 -26.77
C PRO A 8 9.05 0.91 -27.14
N ALA A 9 8.08 1.11 -26.25
CA ALA A 9 6.99 2.06 -26.48
C ALA A 9 7.57 3.46 -26.74
N LYS A 10 7.54 3.88 -28.01
CA LYS A 10 7.98 5.20 -28.48
C LYS A 10 7.31 6.28 -27.63
N SER A 11 8.10 7.20 -27.10
CA SER A 11 7.82 8.17 -26.01
C SER A 11 6.65 9.15 -26.18
N ALA A 12 5.61 8.82 -26.96
CA ALA A 12 4.44 9.66 -27.20
C ALA A 12 3.25 9.38 -26.25
N GLY A 13 3.35 8.45 -25.30
CA GLY A 13 2.21 8.12 -24.44
C GLY A 13 2.45 7.21 -23.24
N VAL A 14 3.71 6.93 -22.89
CA VAL A 14 4.02 6.16 -21.68
C VAL A 14 3.79 7.05 -20.46
N VAL A 15 2.65 6.87 -19.80
CA VAL A 15 2.28 7.54 -18.54
C VAL A 15 2.97 6.86 -17.35
N THR A 16 4.27 6.52 -17.46
CA THR A 16 5.04 6.07 -16.30
C THR A 16 5.83 7.25 -15.76
N LYS A 17 5.59 7.56 -14.48
CA LYS A 17 6.30 8.63 -13.76
C LYS A 17 7.70 8.21 -13.30
N VAL A 18 8.07 6.96 -13.55
CA VAL A 18 9.30 6.31 -13.08
C VAL A 18 10.28 6.24 -14.23
N ASP A 19 11.53 6.62 -13.97
CA ASP A 19 12.59 6.63 -14.95
C ASP A 19 12.91 5.19 -15.39
N PRO A 20 12.89 4.88 -16.70
CA PRO A 20 13.34 3.58 -17.20
C PRO A 20 14.80 3.26 -16.87
N ALA A 21 15.63 4.25 -16.50
CA ALA A 21 16.98 4.02 -15.97
C ALA A 21 16.97 3.38 -14.56
N GLU A 22 15.94 3.62 -13.74
CA GLU A 22 15.77 2.99 -12.43
C GLU A 22 15.05 1.64 -12.57
N VAL A 23 14.04 1.57 -13.46
CA VAL A 23 13.25 0.35 -13.71
C VAL A 23 13.10 0.12 -15.22
N PRO A 24 13.92 -0.76 -15.84
CA PRO A 24 13.90 -0.99 -17.29
C PRO A 24 12.54 -1.49 -17.83
N SER A 25 11.74 -2.15 -16.98
CA SER A 25 10.38 -2.58 -17.31
C SER A 25 9.36 -1.43 -17.37
N ALA A 26 9.70 -0.23 -16.89
CA ALA A 26 8.83 0.96 -16.96
C ALA A 26 8.56 1.43 -18.39
N ALA A 27 9.38 1.01 -19.36
CA ALA A 27 9.15 1.25 -20.78
C ALA A 27 8.07 0.33 -21.40
N TRP A 28 7.63 -0.71 -20.67
CA TRP A 28 6.82 -1.81 -21.22
C TRP A 28 5.45 -1.97 -20.55
N GLY A 29 5.13 -1.18 -19.53
CA GLY A 29 3.87 -1.32 -18.80
C GLY A 29 3.77 -0.44 -17.57
N TRP A 30 2.92 -0.85 -16.61
CA TRP A 30 2.70 -0.10 -15.39
C TRP A 30 3.85 -0.31 -14.40
N SER A 31 4.64 0.73 -14.17
CA SER A 31 5.68 0.75 -13.13
C SER A 31 5.60 1.98 -12.23
N GLY A 32 4.63 2.86 -12.48
CA GLY A 32 4.39 4.06 -11.68
C GLY A 32 3.51 3.79 -10.47
N GLU A 33 4.12 3.60 -9.30
CA GLU A 33 3.42 3.55 -8.02
C GLU A 33 3.31 4.95 -7.39
N SER A 34 2.09 5.46 -7.25
CA SER A 34 1.88 6.71 -6.51
C SER A 34 1.96 6.45 -5.01
N ARG A 35 3.10 6.78 -4.41
CA ARG A 35 3.32 6.68 -2.95
C ARG A 35 2.23 7.38 -2.12
N ARG A 36 1.62 8.44 -2.65
CA ARG A 36 0.48 9.14 -2.02
C ARG A 36 -0.76 8.26 -1.97
N THR A 37 -1.04 7.51 -3.05
CA THR A 37 -2.18 6.59 -3.12
C THR A 37 -2.05 5.48 -2.09
N PHE A 38 -0.86 4.88 -1.96
CA PHE A 38 -0.61 3.83 -0.97
C PHE A 38 -0.70 4.34 0.47
N ARG A 39 -0.29 5.58 0.74
CA ARG A 39 -0.50 6.20 2.05
C ARG A 39 -1.99 6.36 2.38
N ILE A 40 -2.79 6.84 1.43
CA ILE A 40 -4.24 6.98 1.63
C ILE A 40 -4.88 5.61 1.83
N ALA A 41 -4.55 4.63 0.98
CA ALA A 41 -5.05 3.26 1.12
C ALA A 41 -4.69 2.65 2.49
N GLY A 42 -3.46 2.86 2.97
CA GLY A 42 -3.04 2.41 4.31
C GLY A 42 -3.89 3.02 5.42
N TRP A 43 -4.18 4.33 5.37
CA TRP A 43 -5.07 4.96 6.35
C TRP A 43 -6.51 4.45 6.26
N VAL A 44 -7.01 4.17 5.06
CA VAL A 44 -8.35 3.56 4.88
C VAL A 44 -8.41 2.19 5.56
N VAL A 45 -7.38 1.36 5.41
CA VAL A 45 -7.32 0.05 6.08
C VAL A 45 -7.30 0.21 7.61
N VAL A 46 -6.55 1.17 8.14
CA VAL A 46 -6.55 1.48 9.60
C VAL A 46 -7.96 1.84 10.07
N VAL A 47 -8.68 2.69 9.33
CA VAL A 47 -10.07 3.07 9.68
C VAL A 47 -11.00 1.86 9.64
N ILE A 48 -10.87 0.98 8.63
CA ILE A 48 -11.68 -0.25 8.54
C ILE A 48 -11.42 -1.16 9.74
N LEU A 49 -10.16 -1.40 10.11
CA LEU A 49 -9.82 -2.22 11.27
C LEU A 49 -10.41 -1.66 12.58
N LEU A 50 -10.44 -0.34 12.73
CA LEU A 50 -11.08 0.32 13.88
C LEU A 50 -12.61 0.27 13.79
N ALA A 51 -13.19 0.39 12.60
CA ALA A 51 -14.63 0.29 12.38
C ALA A 51 -15.14 -1.11 12.74
N MET A 52 -14.37 -2.15 12.43
CA MET A 52 -14.68 -3.53 12.82
C MET A 52 -14.74 -3.70 14.35
N LEU A 53 -14.10 -2.84 15.15
CA LEU A 53 -14.19 -2.88 16.61
C LEU A 53 -15.61 -2.64 17.15
N PHE A 54 -16.45 -1.91 16.39
CA PHE A 54 -17.83 -1.61 16.76
C PHE A 54 -18.80 -2.76 16.45
N GLU A 55 -18.36 -3.80 15.73
CA GLU A 55 -19.18 -4.99 15.53
C GLU A 55 -19.25 -5.81 16.82
N ASN A 56 -20.45 -5.81 17.43
CA ASN A 56 -20.78 -6.38 18.75
C ASN A 56 -20.57 -7.91 18.91
N GLN A 57 -20.08 -8.62 17.89
CA GLN A 57 -20.07 -10.09 17.84
C GLN A 57 -18.71 -10.75 18.13
N GLN A 58 -17.63 -9.99 18.28
CA GLN A 58 -16.28 -10.58 18.27
C GLN A 58 -15.81 -11.23 19.58
N GLY A 59 -16.51 -10.99 20.69
CA GLY A 59 -16.02 -11.40 22.02
C GLY A 59 -16.95 -12.27 22.86
N HIS A 60 -18.27 -12.22 22.65
CA HIS A 60 -19.21 -12.82 23.60
C HIS A 60 -19.68 -14.24 23.22
N THR A 61 -19.67 -14.63 21.93
CA THR A 61 -20.36 -15.86 21.48
C THR A 61 -19.43 -17.02 21.10
N SER A 62 -18.15 -16.77 20.80
CA SER A 62 -17.22 -17.80 20.27
C SER A 62 -16.26 -18.43 21.30
N GLY A 63 -16.32 -18.06 22.58
CA GLY A 63 -15.50 -18.67 23.64
C GLY A 63 -14.01 -18.28 23.63
N THR A 64 -13.56 -17.40 22.72
CA THR A 64 -12.14 -17.02 22.53
C THR A 64 -11.71 -15.73 23.27
N GLY A 65 -12.62 -15.07 24.01
CA GLY A 65 -12.33 -13.87 24.81
C GLY A 65 -11.91 -12.63 23.99
N TYR A 66 -11.17 -11.71 24.61
CA TYR A 66 -10.72 -10.42 24.03
C TYR A 66 -9.73 -10.52 22.85
N THR A 67 -9.40 -11.73 22.40
CA THR A 67 -8.33 -11.99 21.42
C THR A 67 -8.52 -11.23 20.10
N GLY A 68 -9.75 -11.19 19.56
CA GLY A 68 -10.05 -10.47 18.31
C GLY A 68 -9.75 -8.97 18.41
N TYR A 69 -10.12 -8.33 19.52
CA TYR A 69 -9.86 -6.92 19.78
C TYR A 69 -8.36 -6.62 19.84
N ILE A 70 -7.58 -7.48 20.48
CA ILE A 70 -6.12 -7.31 20.59
C ILE A 70 -5.46 -7.36 19.20
N PHE A 71 -5.87 -8.30 18.34
CA PHE A 71 -5.34 -8.37 16.98
C PHE A 71 -5.76 -7.17 16.13
N LEU A 72 -7.03 -6.77 16.15
CA LEU A 72 -7.51 -5.60 15.40
C LEU A 72 -6.77 -4.33 15.81
N ILE A 73 -6.69 -4.06 17.12
CA ILE A 73 -5.99 -2.89 17.65
C ILE A 73 -4.49 -3.00 17.35
N GLY A 74 -3.89 -4.17 17.54
CA GLY A 74 -2.47 -4.41 17.28
C GLY A 74 -2.10 -4.14 15.82
N PHE A 75 -2.87 -4.66 14.86
CA PHE A 75 -2.64 -4.42 13.44
C PHE A 75 -2.91 -2.96 13.04
N ALA A 76 -3.97 -2.34 13.58
CA ALA A 76 -4.26 -0.93 13.33
C ALA A 76 -3.11 -0.03 13.81
N VAL A 77 -2.60 -0.26 15.02
CA VAL A 77 -1.47 0.50 15.60
C VAL A 77 -0.20 0.25 14.81
N ALA A 78 0.10 -0.99 14.45
CA ALA A 78 1.29 -1.32 13.66
C ALA A 78 1.28 -0.61 12.30
N LEU A 79 0.17 -0.65 11.56
CA LEU A 79 0.03 0.04 10.29
C LEU A 79 0.12 1.55 10.44
N ALA A 80 -0.56 2.13 11.44
CA ALA A 80 -0.48 3.56 11.71
C ALA A 80 0.96 3.99 12.03
N ALA A 81 1.71 3.22 12.81
CA ALA A 81 3.12 3.49 13.12
C ALA A 81 4.00 3.48 11.86
N ILE A 82 3.80 2.52 10.96
CA ILE A 82 4.52 2.44 9.68
C ILE A 82 4.23 3.68 8.82
N LEU A 83 2.96 4.07 8.69
CA LEU A 83 2.53 5.25 7.92
C LEU A 83 3.09 6.55 8.48
N ILE A 84 3.07 6.70 9.81
CA ILE A 84 3.62 7.87 10.51
C ILE A 84 5.13 7.92 10.31
N ARG A 85 5.84 6.80 10.49
CA ARG A 85 7.29 6.72 10.27
C ARG A 85 7.67 7.10 8.84
N ASP A 86 6.99 6.56 7.84
CA ASP A 86 7.23 6.92 6.44
C ASP A 86 6.99 8.42 6.18
N SER A 87 5.93 9.00 6.78
CA SER A 87 5.68 10.44 6.69
C SER A 87 6.79 11.27 7.35
N ILE A 88 7.37 10.82 8.46
CA ILE A 88 8.45 11.55 9.16
C ILE A 88 9.76 11.48 8.36
N ILE A 89 10.16 10.28 7.89
CA ILE A 89 11.40 10.10 7.12
C ILE A 89 11.42 10.99 5.88
N GLN A 90 10.27 11.17 5.24
CA GLN A 90 10.14 12.00 4.04
C GLN A 90 10.22 13.51 4.31
N ARG A 91 9.99 13.97 5.54
CA ARG A 91 10.14 15.40 5.87
C ARG A 91 11.59 15.83 5.96
N LYS A 92 12.54 14.89 6.00
CA LYS A 92 13.96 15.21 5.98
C LYS A 92 14.36 15.50 4.52
N PRO A 93 14.78 16.74 4.18
CA PRO A 93 15.35 17.00 2.87
C PRO A 93 16.58 16.09 2.69
N ARG A 94 16.65 15.43 1.54
CA ARG A 94 17.81 14.62 1.12
C ARG A 94 18.94 15.53 0.67
#